data_AF-A0A2Z4RUU2-F1
#
_entry.id   AF-A0A2Z4RUU2-F1
#
_cell.length_a   1.000
_cell.length_b   1.000
_cell.length_c   1.000
_cell.angle_alpha   90.00
_cell.angle_beta   90.00
_cell.angle_gamma   90.00
#
_symmetry.space_group_name_H-M   'P 1'
#
loop_
_entity.id
_entity.type
_entity.pdbx_description
1 polymer ?
#
loop_
_entity_poly.entity_id
_entity_poly.type
_entity_poly.pdbx_seq_one_letter_code
_entity_poly.pdbx_strand_id
1 'polypeptide(L)'
;MSRIERIKPIHTAIAAPGSGKTEALLSKLPSLTSSGKRLVLALPTLVLSDEIIQRASSKGITCRPIDHRDGELVVRSLEKALEEKVDNFIVCTQDSIRRIRPSLLHNWTLVLDELPKVVDYPDYPVKPSEMPRILQFTVERDGKLQIIDGLEEQVREQVSTNRADARGMDCSTLGSSAAHIFRLLLSDVEVFIDQPTSDGTRHIRAVEEYTDWWDIFSSAIESHVLAASIKNSEFEVFAQVHGFRFVDSEYTPEWQPVSNLVTICPVVPKDQKFSKKTMIAQHEDKRLIDIVLATIMEHVNSTPLLLANTWARFSSTRGVVYIPKDCRGLNSYANATEVIVLFGGNPSPSERLGLVYLKEKYGRDFEEAFITNRLLEPTLQSVTRTAVRSRDNVKKTKLYVQDYRVVDYLLSTYFPDATVDWSLAYAIPIKRDGRRLDEQTEEEVKRLISLETSALEIHRQTGVSRQKIQKMKQAYKAA
;
A
#
# COMPACT_ATOMS: atom_id res chain seq x y z
N MET A 1 19.64 6.06 -16.28
CA MET A 1 19.93 6.84 -15.05
C MET A 1 19.79 8.32 -15.41
N SER A 2 18.80 9.03 -14.84
CA SER A 2 18.65 10.47 -15.09
C SER A 2 19.88 11.22 -14.58
N ARG A 3 20.28 12.28 -15.28
CA ARG A 3 21.38 13.16 -14.88
C ARG A 3 20.87 14.11 -13.79
N ILE A 4 20.82 13.63 -12.55
CA ILE A 4 20.50 14.48 -11.40
C ILE A 4 21.63 15.50 -11.23
N GLU A 5 21.37 16.76 -11.57
CA GLU A 5 22.41 17.82 -11.60
C GLU A 5 22.91 18.19 -10.19
N ARG A 6 22.06 18.04 -9.15
CA ARG A 6 22.43 18.25 -7.75
C ARG A 6 21.45 17.59 -6.79
N ILE A 7 21.92 16.61 -6.02
CA ILE A 7 21.10 15.98 -4.96
C ILE A 7 21.01 16.94 -3.77
N LYS A 8 19.79 17.29 -3.38
CA LYS A 8 19.47 18.07 -2.19
C LYS A 8 18.83 17.16 -1.13
N PRO A 9 18.96 17.48 0.18
CA PRO A 9 18.23 16.73 1.20
C PRO A 9 16.73 16.91 1.05
N ILE A 10 15.97 15.89 1.42
CA ILE A 10 14.51 15.94 1.53
C ILE A 10 14.18 16.28 2.98
N HIS A 11 13.46 17.37 3.20
CA HIS A 11 13.00 17.77 4.52
C HIS A 11 11.77 16.95 4.92
N THR A 12 11.73 16.44 6.14
CA THR A 12 10.68 15.51 6.55
C THR A 12 9.98 15.99 7.81
N ALA A 13 8.66 16.18 7.73
CA ALA A 13 7.83 16.47 8.90
C ALA A 13 7.11 15.19 9.33
N ILE A 14 7.72 14.48 10.29
CA ILE A 14 7.21 13.21 10.79
C ILE A 14 6.36 13.48 12.04
N ALA A 15 5.07 13.18 11.95
CA ALA A 15 4.18 13.24 13.10
C ALA A 15 2.91 12.41 12.87
N ALA A 16 2.23 12.05 13.97
CA ALA A 16 1.03 11.21 13.93
C ALA A 16 0.00 11.71 12.90
N PRO A 17 -0.76 10.81 12.24
CA PRO A 17 -1.90 11.24 11.43
C PRO A 17 -2.85 12.11 12.26
N GLY A 18 -3.25 13.26 11.70
CA GLY A 18 -4.10 14.22 12.41
C GLY A 18 -3.37 15.13 13.42
N SER A 19 -2.04 15.05 13.55
CA SER A 19 -1.26 15.93 14.45
C SER A 19 -1.20 17.40 14.04
N GLY A 20 -1.80 17.79 12.91
CA GLY A 20 -1.78 19.16 12.42
C GLY A 20 -0.56 19.52 11.56
N LYS A 21 0.10 18.55 10.90
CA LYS A 21 1.22 18.83 9.95
C LYS A 21 0.85 19.90 8.91
N THR A 22 -0.29 19.74 8.24
CA THR A 22 -0.82 20.72 7.27
C THR A 22 -1.13 22.07 7.94
N GLU A 23 -1.59 22.05 9.20
CA GLU A 23 -1.92 23.27 9.94
C GLU A 23 -0.65 24.05 10.32
N ALA A 24 0.42 23.36 10.72
CA ALA A 24 1.73 23.92 10.97
C ALA A 24 2.28 24.62 9.71
N LEU A 25 2.16 23.99 8.54
CA LEU A 25 2.49 24.61 7.25
C LEU A 25 1.66 25.88 6.99
N LEU A 26 0.33 25.79 7.09
CA LEU A 26 -0.57 26.91 6.84
C LEU A 26 -0.35 28.08 7.81
N SER A 27 0.10 27.82 9.03
CA SER A 27 0.43 28.87 10.01
C SER A 27 1.68 29.68 9.62
N LYS A 28 2.66 29.06 8.97
CA LYS A 28 3.88 29.71 8.51
C LYS A 28 3.72 30.39 7.16
N LEU A 29 2.77 29.93 6.35
CA LEU A 29 2.59 30.36 4.97
C LEU A 29 2.50 31.89 4.77
N PRO A 30 1.80 32.68 5.61
CA PRO A 30 1.76 34.14 5.45
C PRO A 30 3.16 34.78 5.50
N SER A 31 4.01 34.36 6.44
CA SER A 31 5.38 34.88 6.54
C SER A 31 6.24 34.48 5.34
N LEU A 32 6.06 33.25 4.83
CA LEU A 32 6.80 32.74 3.68
C LEU A 32 6.40 33.50 2.41
N THR A 33 5.10 33.69 2.16
CA THR A 33 4.63 34.39 0.97
C THR A 33 4.96 35.89 1.01
N SER A 34 4.89 36.54 2.18
CA SER A 34 5.36 37.93 2.35
C SER A 34 6.86 38.09 2.12
N SER A 35 7.67 37.05 2.38
CA SER A 35 9.10 37.04 2.06
C SER A 35 9.42 36.74 0.58
N GLY A 36 8.39 36.57 -0.26
CA GLY A 36 8.53 36.25 -1.68
C GLY A 36 8.79 34.77 -1.99
N LYS A 37 8.71 33.88 -1.00
CA LYS A 37 8.78 32.43 -1.24
C LYS A 37 7.51 31.96 -1.94
N ARG A 38 7.70 31.05 -2.90
CA ARG A 38 6.63 30.39 -3.65
C ARG A 38 6.53 28.94 -3.26
N LEU A 39 5.32 28.45 -3.03
CA LEU A 39 5.06 27.12 -2.52
C LEU A 39 4.07 26.35 -3.39
N VAL A 40 4.35 25.07 -3.60
CA VAL A 40 3.42 24.10 -4.17
C VAL A 40 3.11 23.05 -3.13
N LEU A 41 1.84 22.92 -2.76
CA LEU A 41 1.35 21.84 -1.90
C LEU A 41 0.69 20.77 -2.78
N ALA A 42 1.26 19.56 -2.75
CA ALA A 42 0.76 18.41 -3.49
C ALA A 42 0.08 17.41 -2.55
N LEU A 43 -1.22 17.24 -2.72
CA LEU A 43 -2.07 16.37 -1.91
C LEU A 43 -2.17 14.97 -2.52
N PRO A 44 -2.40 13.92 -1.73
CA PRO A 44 -2.54 12.56 -2.26
C PRO A 44 -3.83 12.42 -3.09
N THR A 45 -4.90 13.11 -2.71
CA THR A 45 -6.20 13.12 -3.40
C THR A 45 -6.85 14.51 -3.29
N LEU A 46 -7.85 14.76 -4.14
CA LEU A 46 -8.63 16.02 -4.11
C LEU A 46 -9.61 16.13 -2.94
N VAL A 47 -9.84 15.06 -2.18
CA VAL A 47 -10.85 15.05 -1.11
C VAL A 47 -10.59 16.16 -0.08
N LEU A 48 -9.33 16.54 0.12
CA LEU A 48 -8.91 17.55 1.08
C LEU A 48 -8.63 18.93 0.47
N SER A 49 -8.66 19.10 -0.86
CA SER A 49 -8.27 20.36 -1.47
C SER A 49 -9.16 21.50 -0.99
N ASP A 50 -10.48 21.29 -0.97
CA ASP A 50 -11.45 22.32 -0.64
C ASP A 50 -11.33 22.77 0.83
N GLU A 51 -11.11 21.82 1.75
CA GLU A 51 -10.90 22.11 3.18
C GLU A 51 -9.60 22.89 3.40
N ILE A 52 -8.53 22.58 2.66
CA ILE A 52 -7.25 23.29 2.75
C ILE A 52 -7.37 24.69 2.17
N ILE A 53 -8.05 24.84 1.04
CA ILE A 53 -8.30 26.14 0.39
C ILE A 53 -9.14 27.03 1.32
N GLN A 54 -10.22 26.49 1.90
CA GLN A 54 -11.05 27.25 2.84
C GLN A 54 -10.24 27.72 4.06
N ARG A 55 -9.39 26.85 4.62
CA ARG A 55 -8.51 27.22 5.74
C ARG A 55 -7.47 28.26 5.34
N ALA A 56 -6.85 28.12 4.17
CA ALA A 56 -5.91 29.12 3.64
C ALA A 56 -6.60 30.48 3.47
N SER A 57 -7.78 30.51 2.85
CA SER A 57 -8.59 31.71 2.67
C SER A 57 -8.98 32.36 4.00
N SER A 58 -9.33 31.57 5.03
CA SER A 58 -9.64 32.08 6.37
C SER A 58 -8.45 32.79 7.05
N LYS A 59 -7.22 32.49 6.60
CA LYS A 59 -5.98 33.13 7.03
C LYS A 59 -5.51 34.24 6.09
N GLY A 60 -6.33 34.64 5.12
CA GLY A 60 -6.00 35.69 4.15
C GLY A 60 -4.98 35.27 3.09
N ILE A 61 -4.79 33.96 2.87
CA ILE A 61 -3.85 33.44 1.88
C ILE A 61 -4.60 33.21 0.56
N THR A 62 -4.16 33.87 -0.51
CA THR A 62 -4.60 33.56 -1.87
C THR A 62 -3.96 32.26 -2.33
N CYS A 63 -4.79 31.30 -2.73
CA CYS A 63 -4.39 29.98 -3.20
C CYS A 63 -4.95 29.75 -4.60
N ARG A 64 -4.13 29.21 -5.51
CA ARG A 64 -4.60 28.70 -6.80
C ARG A 64 -4.78 27.18 -6.73
N PRO A 65 -6.02 26.66 -6.66
CA PRO A 65 -6.26 25.25 -6.85
C PRO A 65 -6.04 24.86 -8.30
N ILE A 66 -5.43 23.69 -8.53
CA ILE A 66 -5.30 23.08 -9.85
C ILE A 66 -5.74 21.64 -9.76
N ASP A 67 -6.91 21.35 -10.34
CA ASP A 67 -7.51 20.04 -10.31
C ASP A 67 -8.28 19.72 -11.62
N HIS A 68 -8.81 18.50 -11.72
CA HIS A 68 -9.49 18.02 -12.93
C HIS A 68 -10.95 18.46 -13.06
N ARG A 69 -11.49 19.18 -12.07
CA ARG A 69 -12.89 19.65 -12.09
C ARG A 69 -13.07 20.77 -13.11
N ASP A 70 -11.99 21.47 -13.47
CA ASP A 70 -12.00 22.58 -14.43
C ASP A 70 -11.97 22.15 -15.91
N GLY A 71 -11.97 20.84 -16.20
CA GLY A 71 -12.07 20.32 -17.58
C GLY A 71 -10.83 20.51 -18.46
N GLU A 72 -9.82 21.26 -18.02
CA GLU A 72 -8.51 21.36 -18.67
C GLU A 72 -7.62 20.13 -18.41
N LEU A 73 -6.60 19.95 -19.27
CA LEU A 73 -5.51 19.03 -18.99
C LEU A 73 -4.74 19.55 -17.76
N VAL A 74 -5.11 19.09 -16.56
CA VAL A 74 -4.58 19.50 -15.24
C VAL A 74 -3.07 19.76 -15.24
N VAL A 75 -2.30 18.90 -15.91
CA VAL A 75 -0.84 19.04 -16.04
C VAL A 75 -0.47 20.33 -16.77
N ARG A 76 -1.10 20.65 -17.90
CA ARG A 76 -0.82 21.90 -18.65
C ARG A 76 -1.18 23.15 -17.84
N SER A 77 -2.30 23.11 -17.11
CA SER A 77 -2.72 24.22 -16.26
C SER A 77 -1.73 24.43 -15.10
N LEU A 78 -1.22 23.34 -14.53
CA LEU A 78 -0.16 23.36 -13.53
C LEU A 78 1.15 23.90 -14.09
N GLU A 79 1.61 23.41 -15.23
CA GLU A 79 2.83 23.89 -15.88
C GLU A 79 2.74 25.39 -16.17
N LYS A 80 1.61 25.85 -16.73
CA LYS A 80 1.35 27.28 -16.98
C LYS A 80 1.42 28.10 -15.69
N ALA A 81 0.78 27.66 -14.61
CA ALA A 81 0.83 28.37 -13.32
C ALA A 81 2.25 28.46 -12.74
N LEU A 82 3.03 27.38 -12.86
CA LEU A 82 4.44 27.34 -12.42
C LEU A 82 5.35 28.24 -13.25
N GLU A 83 5.06 28.40 -14.55
CA GLU A 83 5.76 29.31 -15.47
C GLU A 83 5.41 30.78 -15.21
N GLU A 84 4.12 31.09 -15.11
CA GLU A 84 3.61 32.46 -14.93
C GLU A 84 4.01 33.07 -13.58
N LYS A 85 4.10 32.26 -12.52
CA LYS A 85 4.52 32.68 -11.17
C LYS A 85 3.72 33.85 -10.59
N VAL A 86 2.48 34.00 -11.04
CA VAL A 86 1.52 35.01 -10.57
C VAL A 86 1.09 34.71 -9.13
N ASP A 87 0.84 33.43 -8.84
CA ASP A 87 0.43 32.96 -7.52
C ASP A 87 1.65 32.51 -6.71
N ASN A 88 1.67 32.83 -5.41
CA ASN A 88 2.73 32.38 -4.49
C ASN A 88 2.41 31.04 -3.82
N PHE A 89 1.16 30.55 -3.94
CA PHE A 89 0.73 29.30 -3.36
C PHE A 89 -0.20 28.53 -4.29
N ILE A 90 0.25 27.35 -4.71
CA ILE A 90 -0.49 26.44 -5.59
C ILE A 90 -0.84 25.17 -4.81
N VAL A 91 -2.08 24.71 -4.92
CA VAL A 91 -2.54 23.42 -4.38
C VAL A 91 -2.93 22.51 -5.53
N CYS A 92 -2.36 21.31 -5.57
CA CYS A 92 -2.60 20.34 -6.63
C CYS A 92 -2.48 18.90 -6.08
N THR A 93 -2.55 17.90 -6.96
CA THR A 93 -2.32 16.50 -6.56
C THR A 93 -0.87 16.07 -6.79
N GLN A 94 -0.41 15.10 -6.01
CA GLN A 94 0.90 14.46 -6.24
C GLN A 94 1.01 13.84 -7.63
N ASP A 95 -0.06 13.25 -8.18
CA ASP A 95 -0.06 12.69 -9.54
C ASP A 95 0.08 13.78 -10.60
N SER A 96 -0.50 14.97 -10.40
CA SER A 96 -0.29 16.12 -11.28
C SER A 96 1.17 16.57 -11.26
N ILE A 97 1.77 16.68 -10.08
CA ILE A 97 3.18 17.07 -9.90
C ILE A 97 4.13 16.06 -10.53
N ARG A 98 3.86 14.76 -10.42
CA ARG A 98 4.71 13.73 -11.01
C ARG A 98 4.84 13.85 -12.54
N ARG A 99 3.87 14.47 -13.21
CA ARG A 99 3.75 14.50 -14.68
C ARG A 99 4.23 15.80 -15.32
N ILE A 100 4.64 16.80 -14.54
CA ILE A 100 5.17 18.06 -15.10
C ILE A 100 6.63 17.90 -15.53
N ARG A 101 7.13 18.84 -16.32
CA ARG A 101 8.58 19.03 -16.49
C ARG A 101 9.23 19.46 -15.16
N PRO A 102 10.17 18.69 -14.57
CA PRO A 102 10.76 19.00 -13.26
C PRO A 102 11.39 20.40 -13.18
N SER A 103 11.98 20.88 -14.27
CA SER A 103 12.60 22.21 -14.37
C SER A 103 11.66 23.38 -14.03
N LEU A 104 10.34 23.18 -14.13
CA LEU A 104 9.34 24.19 -13.78
C LEU A 104 9.24 24.46 -12.28
N LEU A 105 9.71 23.52 -11.45
CA LEU A 105 9.84 23.71 -10.01
C LEU A 105 11.04 24.56 -9.62
N HIS A 106 11.85 25.00 -10.59
CA HIS A 106 12.91 25.95 -10.30
C HIS A 106 12.34 27.24 -9.70
N ASN A 107 12.85 27.59 -8.53
CA ASN A 107 12.37 28.66 -7.66
C ASN A 107 11.06 28.42 -6.90
N TRP A 108 10.62 27.17 -6.79
CA TRP A 108 9.49 26.75 -5.95
C TRP A 108 9.94 25.89 -4.78
N THR A 109 9.28 26.04 -3.62
CA THR A 109 9.34 25.07 -2.52
C THR A 109 8.24 24.04 -2.74
N LEU A 110 8.61 22.76 -2.83
CA LEU A 110 7.67 21.67 -3.00
C LEU A 110 7.32 21.08 -1.63
N VAL A 111 6.04 20.94 -1.33
CA VAL A 111 5.55 20.25 -0.13
C VAL A 111 4.61 19.13 -0.55
N LEU A 112 4.97 17.88 -0.26
CA LEU A 112 4.12 16.72 -0.46
C LEU A 112 3.41 16.39 0.87
N ASP A 113 2.09 16.31 0.84
CA ASP A 113 1.31 15.77 1.96
C ASP A 113 1.15 14.26 1.79
N GLU A 114 1.56 13.48 2.79
CA GLU A 114 1.78 12.02 2.74
C GLU A 114 2.92 11.58 1.81
N LEU A 115 3.42 10.35 2.02
CA LEU A 115 4.48 9.77 1.19
C LEU A 115 4.01 9.60 -0.26
N PRO A 116 4.85 9.98 -1.25
CA PRO A 116 4.55 9.70 -2.64
C PRO A 116 4.69 8.22 -2.96
N LYS A 117 3.85 7.74 -3.89
CA LYS A 117 4.03 6.42 -4.49
C LYS A 117 5.26 6.47 -5.39
N VAL A 118 6.28 5.67 -5.08
CA VAL A 118 7.56 5.60 -5.83
C VAL A 118 7.71 4.34 -6.68
N VAL A 119 6.91 3.32 -6.41
CA VAL A 119 6.91 2.05 -7.16
C VAL A 119 5.50 1.46 -7.21
N ASP A 120 5.21 0.74 -8.28
CA ASP A 120 4.03 -0.11 -8.41
C ASP A 120 4.38 -1.51 -8.93
N TYR A 121 3.50 -2.47 -8.60
CA TYR A 121 3.64 -3.87 -9.00
C TYR A 121 2.39 -4.32 -9.75
N PRO A 122 2.12 -3.79 -10.95
CA PRO A 122 0.92 -4.14 -11.70
C PRO A 122 0.92 -5.63 -12.07
N ASP A 123 -0.26 -6.23 -12.01
CA ASP A 123 -0.53 -7.62 -12.40
C ASP A 123 -1.75 -7.64 -13.34
N TYR A 124 -1.51 -7.95 -14.60
CA TYR A 124 -2.51 -7.97 -15.67
C TYR A 124 -2.88 -9.42 -15.98
N PRO A 125 -4.05 -9.91 -15.54
CA PRO A 125 -4.58 -11.18 -16.02
C PRO A 125 -5.03 -11.02 -17.47
N VAL A 126 -4.36 -11.70 -18.40
CA VAL A 126 -4.66 -11.67 -19.82
C VAL A 126 -5.26 -12.99 -20.26
N LYS A 127 -6.45 -12.90 -20.86
CA LYS A 127 -7.19 -14.09 -21.32
C LYS A 127 -6.52 -14.73 -22.54
N PRO A 128 -6.71 -16.03 -22.78
CA PRO A 128 -6.21 -16.71 -23.98
C PRO A 128 -6.58 -16.00 -25.30
N SER A 129 -7.75 -15.36 -25.36
CA SER A 129 -8.22 -14.63 -26.55
C SER A 129 -7.47 -13.32 -26.80
N GLU A 130 -6.86 -12.73 -25.77
CA GLU A 130 -6.14 -11.45 -25.86
C GLU A 130 -4.63 -11.65 -26.03
N MET A 131 -4.09 -12.78 -25.55
CA MET A 131 -2.67 -13.11 -25.64
C MET A 131 -2.08 -13.03 -27.06
N PRO A 132 -2.73 -13.57 -28.12
CA PRO A 132 -2.21 -13.46 -29.48
C PRO A 132 -1.98 -12.03 -29.95
N ARG A 133 -2.80 -11.06 -29.48
CA ARG A 133 -2.64 -9.64 -29.84
C ARG A 133 -1.40 -9.03 -29.18
N ILE A 134 -1.09 -9.43 -27.95
CA ILE A 134 0.13 -8.97 -27.26
C ILE A 134 1.35 -9.60 -27.94
N LEU A 135 1.31 -10.91 -28.20
CA LEU A 135 2.40 -11.67 -28.82
C LEU A 135 2.62 -11.36 -30.31
N GLN A 136 1.68 -10.67 -30.96
CA GLN A 136 1.89 -10.14 -32.31
C GLN A 136 3.03 -9.12 -32.36
N PHE A 137 3.21 -8.36 -31.28
CA PHE A 137 4.20 -7.28 -31.18
C PHE A 137 5.34 -7.60 -30.23
N THR A 138 5.23 -8.69 -29.47
CA THR A 138 6.17 -9.04 -28.41
C THR A 138 6.63 -10.49 -28.51
N VAL A 139 7.84 -10.74 -28.05
CA VAL A 139 8.41 -12.08 -27.90
C VAL A 139 8.63 -12.37 -26.43
N GLU A 140 8.35 -13.61 -26.03
CA GLU A 140 8.70 -14.12 -24.70
C GLU A 140 10.11 -14.69 -24.72
N ARG A 141 10.98 -14.19 -23.85
CA ARG A 141 12.34 -14.69 -23.63
C ARG A 141 12.64 -14.71 -22.14
N ASP A 142 13.07 -15.86 -21.62
CA ASP A 142 13.44 -16.05 -20.21
C ASP A 142 12.37 -15.57 -19.20
N GLY A 143 11.08 -15.81 -19.54
CA GLY A 143 9.95 -15.39 -18.71
C GLY A 143 9.67 -13.88 -18.72
N LYS A 144 10.23 -13.15 -19.68
CA LYS A 144 10.02 -11.71 -19.91
C LYS A 144 9.40 -11.46 -21.28
N LEU A 145 8.65 -10.37 -21.39
CA LEU A 145 8.18 -9.84 -22.66
C LEU A 145 9.13 -8.77 -23.16
N GLN A 146 9.43 -8.82 -24.45
CA GLN A 146 10.21 -7.82 -25.17
C GLN A 146 9.48 -7.45 -26.45
N ILE A 147 9.55 -6.19 -26.88
CA ILE A 147 9.03 -5.81 -28.20
C ILE A 147 9.90 -6.50 -29.26
N ILE A 148 9.26 -7.04 -30.31
CA ILE A 148 9.98 -7.64 -31.43
C ILE A 148 10.74 -6.53 -32.16
N ASP A 149 12.02 -6.76 -32.46
CA ASP A 149 12.88 -5.84 -33.18
C ASP A 149 12.20 -5.31 -34.45
N GLY A 150 12.16 -3.97 -34.59
CA GLY A 150 11.52 -3.29 -35.72
C GLY A 150 10.01 -3.04 -35.59
N LEU A 151 9.35 -3.50 -34.52
CA LEU A 151 7.93 -3.23 -34.28
C LEU A 151 7.66 -2.09 -33.29
N GLU A 152 8.68 -1.43 -32.75
CA GLU A 152 8.51 -0.35 -31.76
C GLU A 152 7.57 0.77 -32.22
N GLU A 153 7.71 1.25 -33.46
CA GLU A 153 6.84 2.31 -34.00
C GLU A 153 5.38 1.86 -34.09
N GLN A 154 5.13 0.59 -34.46
CA GLN A 154 3.77 0.04 -34.47
C GLN A 154 3.21 -0.06 -33.06
N VAL A 155 4.02 -0.44 -32.07
CA VAL A 155 3.62 -0.45 -30.66
C VAL A 155 3.32 0.97 -30.16
N ARG A 156 4.11 1.98 -30.55
CA ARG A 156 3.84 3.40 -30.25
C ARG A 156 2.51 3.84 -30.86
N GLU A 157 2.23 3.46 -32.10
CA GLU A 157 0.96 3.72 -32.77
C GLU A 157 -0.21 3.11 -32.00
N GLN A 158 -0.14 1.82 -31.64
CA GLN A 158 -1.18 1.13 -30.85
C GLN A 158 -1.49 1.83 -29.52
N VAL A 159 -0.45 2.28 -28.79
CA VAL A 159 -0.62 3.03 -27.53
C VAL A 159 -1.24 4.41 -27.79
N SER A 160 -0.90 5.05 -28.91
CA SER A 160 -1.42 6.37 -29.28
C SER A 160 -2.91 6.32 -29.68
N THR A 161 -3.31 5.34 -30.49
CA THR A 161 -4.69 5.13 -30.92
C THR A 161 -5.58 4.84 -29.72
N ASN A 162 -5.15 3.95 -28.82
CA ASN A 162 -5.88 3.68 -27.57
C ASN A 162 -6.11 4.93 -26.70
N ARG A 163 -5.18 5.89 -26.69
CA ARG A 163 -5.35 7.18 -25.99
C ARG A 163 -6.35 8.12 -26.69
N ALA A 164 -6.42 8.10 -28.01
CA ALA A 164 -7.42 8.86 -28.78
C ALA A 164 -8.83 8.28 -28.58
N ASP A 165 -8.93 6.96 -28.50
CA ASP A 165 -10.18 6.21 -28.27
C ASP A 165 -10.74 6.45 -26.87
N ALA A 166 -9.87 6.48 -25.85
CA ALA A 166 -10.25 6.85 -24.49
C ALA A 166 -10.80 8.29 -24.39
N ARG A 167 -10.56 9.13 -25.41
CA ARG A 167 -11.12 10.48 -25.56
C ARG A 167 -12.34 10.53 -26.49
N GLY A 168 -12.86 9.36 -26.90
CA GLY A 168 -14.08 9.22 -27.69
C GLY A 168 -13.94 9.48 -29.19
N MET A 169 -12.72 9.39 -29.75
CA MET A 169 -12.48 9.74 -31.16
C MET A 169 -12.33 8.55 -32.12
N ASP A 170 -12.10 7.32 -31.65
CA ASP A 170 -11.96 6.13 -32.51
C ASP A 170 -12.25 4.81 -31.76
N CYS A 171 -12.42 3.71 -32.51
CA CYS A 171 -12.75 2.37 -32.00
C CYS A 171 -11.49 1.49 -31.83
N SER A 172 -10.91 1.46 -30.62
CA SER A 172 -9.77 0.57 -30.31
C SER A 172 -10.15 -0.90 -30.37
N THR A 173 -9.27 -1.72 -30.95
CA THR A 173 -9.30 -3.19 -30.77
C THR A 173 -8.42 -3.66 -29.60
N LEU A 174 -7.69 -2.76 -28.92
CA LEU A 174 -6.78 -3.10 -27.83
C LEU A 174 -7.43 -2.89 -26.45
N GLY A 175 -7.37 -3.91 -25.58
CA GLY A 175 -7.79 -3.78 -24.19
C GLY A 175 -6.88 -2.82 -23.40
N SER A 176 -7.43 -2.13 -22.39
CA SER A 176 -6.69 -1.16 -21.57
C SER A 176 -5.44 -1.74 -20.89
N SER A 177 -5.47 -3.02 -20.51
CA SER A 177 -4.31 -3.75 -19.96
C SER A 177 -3.18 -3.92 -20.97
N ALA A 178 -3.50 -4.30 -22.22
CA ALA A 178 -2.50 -4.48 -23.27
C ALA A 178 -1.86 -3.14 -23.67
N ALA A 179 -2.65 -2.05 -23.73
CA ALA A 179 -2.13 -0.71 -23.95
C ALA A 179 -1.13 -0.29 -22.85
N HIS A 180 -1.39 -0.68 -21.61
CA HIS A 180 -0.51 -0.38 -20.50
C HIS A 180 0.78 -1.21 -20.57
N ILE A 181 0.68 -2.52 -20.85
CA ILE A 181 1.85 -3.39 -21.04
C ILE A 181 2.78 -2.84 -22.12
N PHE A 182 2.24 -2.44 -23.27
CA PHE A 182 3.03 -1.82 -24.34
C PHE A 182 3.70 -0.52 -23.92
N ARG A 183 3.02 0.31 -23.11
CA ARG A 183 3.63 1.53 -22.55
C ARG A 183 4.80 1.23 -21.64
N LEU A 184 4.68 0.20 -20.80
CA LEU A 184 5.76 -0.24 -19.90
C LEU A 184 6.97 -0.70 -20.72
N LEU A 185 6.74 -1.55 -21.73
CA LEU A 185 7.80 -2.01 -22.63
C LEU A 185 8.48 -0.87 -23.40
N LEU A 186 7.70 0.09 -23.92
CA LEU A 186 8.23 1.29 -24.60
C LEU A 186 9.01 2.23 -23.67
N SER A 187 8.86 2.07 -22.36
CA SER A 187 9.56 2.87 -21.34
C SER A 187 10.72 2.09 -20.72
N ASP A 188 11.18 1.02 -21.38
CA ASP A 188 12.25 0.12 -20.92
C ASP A 188 11.99 -0.48 -19.53
N VAL A 189 10.71 -0.63 -19.15
CA VAL A 189 10.33 -1.31 -17.91
C VAL A 189 10.35 -2.82 -18.15
N GLU A 190 10.97 -3.54 -17.23
CA GLU A 190 10.99 -5.00 -17.25
C GLU A 190 9.59 -5.57 -17.00
N VAL A 191 9.08 -6.28 -18.01
CA VAL A 191 7.76 -6.93 -17.99
C VAL A 191 7.94 -8.44 -17.98
N PHE A 192 7.46 -9.07 -16.92
CA PHE A 192 7.50 -10.51 -16.71
C PHE A 192 6.19 -11.15 -17.18
N ILE A 193 6.27 -12.39 -17.66
CA ILE A 193 5.11 -13.17 -18.07
C ILE A 193 5.14 -14.57 -17.46
N ASP A 194 4.06 -14.93 -16.80
CA ASP A 194 3.90 -16.22 -16.15
C ASP A 194 3.52 -17.32 -17.15
N GLN A 195 3.74 -18.57 -16.73
CA GLN A 195 3.14 -19.73 -17.39
C GLN A 195 1.60 -19.69 -17.27
N PRO A 196 0.87 -20.26 -18.25
CA PRO A 196 -0.59 -20.29 -18.23
C PRO A 196 -1.15 -20.98 -16.99
N THR A 197 -2.22 -20.41 -16.42
CA THR A 197 -3.04 -21.07 -15.40
C THR A 197 -3.92 -22.16 -16.02
N SER A 198 -4.63 -22.93 -15.19
CA SER A 198 -5.46 -24.06 -15.66
C SER A 198 -6.58 -23.68 -16.63
N ASP A 199 -7.04 -22.42 -16.58
CA ASP A 199 -8.02 -21.83 -17.51
C ASP A 199 -7.36 -21.18 -18.75
N GLY A 200 -6.04 -21.30 -18.89
CA GLY A 200 -5.24 -20.71 -19.97
C GLY A 200 -4.91 -19.23 -19.80
N THR A 201 -5.42 -18.57 -18.76
CA THR A 201 -5.09 -17.16 -18.45
C THR A 201 -3.58 -17.03 -18.18
N ARG A 202 -2.95 -15.96 -18.65
CA ARG A 202 -1.56 -15.64 -18.33
C ARG A 202 -1.51 -14.35 -17.55
N HIS A 203 -0.66 -14.30 -16.53
CA HIS A 203 -0.41 -13.09 -15.78
C HIS A 203 0.82 -12.37 -16.36
N ILE A 204 0.66 -11.12 -16.75
CA ILE A 204 1.77 -10.23 -17.16
C ILE A 204 1.99 -9.22 -16.05
N ARG A 205 3.24 -9.05 -15.63
CA ARG A 205 3.60 -8.27 -14.44
C ARG A 205 4.74 -7.32 -14.73
N ALA A 206 4.83 -6.24 -13.97
CA ALA A 206 5.96 -5.33 -14.07
C ALA A 206 6.34 -4.78 -12.70
N VAL A 207 7.51 -4.14 -12.65
CA VAL A 207 7.91 -3.27 -11.54
C VAL A 207 8.02 -1.86 -12.11
N GLU A 208 6.97 -1.07 -11.94
CA GLU A 208 6.90 0.30 -12.46
C GLU A 208 7.51 1.25 -11.43
N GLU A 209 8.73 1.71 -11.67
CA GLU A 209 9.42 2.67 -10.81
C GLU A 209 9.13 4.11 -11.27
N TYR A 210 8.64 4.94 -10.36
CA TYR A 210 8.34 6.36 -10.63
C TYR A 210 9.58 7.22 -10.42
N THR A 211 10.54 7.07 -11.33
CA THR A 211 11.84 7.74 -11.26
C THR A 211 11.77 9.27 -11.40
N ASP A 212 10.68 9.81 -11.94
CA ASP A 212 10.46 11.26 -12.09
C ASP A 212 10.57 12.02 -10.77
N TRP A 213 10.21 11.38 -9.65
CA TRP A 213 10.27 11.99 -8.31
C TRP A 213 11.65 12.52 -7.97
N TRP A 214 12.71 11.85 -8.40
CA TRP A 214 14.08 12.22 -8.06
C TRP A 214 14.51 13.50 -8.77
N ASP A 215 14.12 13.67 -10.03
CA ASP A 215 14.36 14.89 -10.79
C ASP A 215 13.49 16.04 -10.24
N ILE A 216 12.24 15.74 -9.84
CA ILE A 216 11.32 16.69 -9.18
C ILE A 216 11.91 17.24 -7.88
N PHE A 217 12.37 16.36 -6.97
CA PHE A 217 12.94 16.79 -5.69
C PHE A 217 14.23 17.60 -5.87
N SER A 218 15.04 17.27 -6.87
CA SER A 218 16.30 17.96 -7.16
C SER A 218 16.06 19.35 -7.77
N SER A 219 14.99 19.50 -8.57
CA SER A 219 14.67 20.74 -9.29
C SER A 219 14.08 21.83 -8.40
N ALA A 220 13.27 21.46 -7.40
CA ALA A 220 12.71 22.39 -6.42
C ALA A 220 13.81 23.10 -5.61
N ILE A 221 13.56 24.31 -5.09
CA ILE A 221 14.48 24.99 -4.16
C ILE A 221 14.73 24.08 -2.95
N GLU A 222 13.62 23.70 -2.32
CA GLU A 222 13.48 22.90 -1.10
C GLU A 222 12.32 21.93 -1.33
N SER A 223 12.44 20.72 -0.81
CA SER A 223 11.42 19.68 -0.89
C SER A 223 11.09 19.19 0.51
N HIS A 224 9.80 19.26 0.88
CA HIS A 224 9.29 18.78 2.15
C HIS A 224 8.29 17.65 1.95
N VAL A 225 8.38 16.62 2.78
CA VAL A 225 7.40 15.52 2.82
C VAL A 225 6.79 15.47 4.21
N LEU A 226 5.47 15.67 4.28
CA LEU A 226 4.70 15.58 5.51
C LEU A 226 4.22 14.14 5.65
N ALA A 227 4.72 13.38 6.61
CA ALA A 227 4.43 11.95 6.70
C ALA A 227 4.10 11.50 8.13
N ALA A 228 3.43 10.36 8.23
CA ALA A 228 3.25 9.66 9.51
C ALA A 228 4.51 8.89 9.92
N SER A 229 5.19 8.29 8.95
CA SER A 229 6.49 7.63 9.11
C SER A 229 7.24 7.74 7.80
N ILE A 230 8.54 7.48 7.85
CA ILE A 230 9.42 7.37 6.68
C ILE A 230 10.24 6.09 6.79
N LYS A 231 10.64 5.76 8.02
CA LYS A 231 11.42 4.59 8.35
C LYS A 231 10.81 3.31 7.77
N ASN A 232 11.65 2.55 7.10
CA ASN A 232 11.33 1.31 6.41
C ASN A 232 10.20 1.46 5.40
N SER A 233 9.99 2.64 4.79
CA SER A 233 9.03 2.79 3.69
C SER A 233 9.69 2.55 2.33
N GLU A 234 8.90 2.21 1.31
CA GLU A 234 9.38 2.14 -0.08
C GLU A 234 10.01 3.48 -0.48
N PHE A 235 9.39 4.60 -0.09
CA PHE A 235 9.93 5.94 -0.34
C PHE A 235 11.34 6.12 0.21
N GLU A 236 11.58 5.74 1.46
CA GLU A 236 12.91 5.85 2.08
C GLU A 236 13.96 5.01 1.34
N VAL A 237 13.66 3.73 1.09
CA VAL A 237 14.63 2.82 0.49
C VAL A 237 14.99 3.27 -0.93
N PHE A 238 14.00 3.66 -1.74
CA PHE A 238 14.25 4.18 -3.08
C PHE A 238 14.99 5.52 -3.05
N ALA A 239 14.60 6.47 -2.19
CA ALA A 239 15.29 7.75 -2.08
C ALA A 239 16.78 7.57 -1.74
N GLN A 240 17.11 6.67 -0.82
CA GLN A 240 18.49 6.35 -0.46
C GLN A 240 19.27 5.69 -1.61
N VAL A 241 18.64 4.80 -2.37
CA VAL A 241 19.24 4.19 -3.58
C VAL A 241 19.58 5.27 -4.63
N HIS A 242 18.75 6.31 -4.73
CA HIS A 242 18.99 7.47 -5.59
C HIS A 242 19.85 8.56 -4.93
N GLY A 243 20.43 8.30 -3.76
CA GLY A 243 21.42 9.15 -3.10
C GLY A 243 20.85 10.27 -2.22
N PHE A 244 19.53 10.35 -2.05
CA PHE A 244 18.89 11.34 -1.18
C PHE A 244 19.12 11.03 0.30
N ARG A 245 19.08 12.09 1.10
CA ARG A 245 19.14 12.04 2.56
C ARG A 245 17.96 12.81 3.14
N PHE A 246 17.59 12.45 4.37
CA PHE A 246 16.49 13.07 5.09
C PHE A 246 17.02 14.01 6.17
N VAL A 247 16.37 15.15 6.33
CA VAL A 247 16.63 16.11 7.41
C VAL A 247 15.29 16.58 7.98
N ASP A 248 15.30 17.08 9.21
CA ASP A 248 14.07 17.53 9.83
C ASP A 248 13.48 18.74 9.09
N SER A 249 12.17 18.69 8.89
CA SER A 249 11.41 19.80 8.35
C SER A 249 11.05 20.77 9.46
N GLU A 250 11.10 22.06 9.17
CA GLU A 250 10.57 23.09 10.05
C GLU A 250 9.04 23.03 10.22
N TYR A 251 8.34 22.22 9.41
CA TYR A 251 6.90 21.98 9.51
C TYR A 251 6.55 20.82 10.45
N THR A 252 7.54 20.23 11.12
CA THR A 252 7.32 19.18 12.12
C THR A 252 6.60 19.79 13.33
N PRO A 253 5.36 19.37 13.65
CA PRO A 253 4.69 19.86 14.85
C PRO A 253 5.38 19.32 16.10
N GLU A 254 5.24 20.01 17.22
CA GLU A 254 5.71 19.51 18.51
C GLU A 254 5.09 18.14 18.82
N TRP A 255 5.92 17.19 19.24
CA TRP A 255 5.44 15.89 19.68
C TRP A 255 4.64 16.06 20.97
N GLN A 256 3.41 15.57 20.97
CA GLN A 256 2.57 15.52 22.15
C GLN A 256 2.13 14.07 22.36
N PRO A 257 2.37 13.50 23.56
CA PRO A 257 1.98 12.14 23.85
C PRO A 257 0.46 11.99 23.72
N VAL A 258 0.06 10.92 23.05
CA VAL A 258 -1.35 10.59 22.87
C VAL A 258 -1.81 9.86 24.14
N SER A 259 -2.42 10.58 25.08
CA SER A 259 -3.05 10.00 26.28
C SER A 259 -4.33 9.27 25.89
N ASN A 260 -4.23 8.09 25.30
CA ASN A 260 -5.40 7.29 24.96
C ASN A 260 -5.33 5.92 25.63
N LEU A 261 -6.41 5.55 26.30
CA LEU A 261 -6.66 4.20 26.84
C LEU A 261 -6.91 3.24 25.68
N VAL A 262 -5.85 2.91 24.94
CA VAL A 262 -5.90 2.04 23.77
C VAL A 262 -5.68 0.59 24.18
N THR A 263 -6.55 -0.28 23.69
CA THR A 263 -6.35 -1.73 23.73
C THR A 263 -6.19 -2.25 22.30
N ILE A 264 -5.05 -2.87 22.00
CA ILE A 264 -4.78 -3.51 20.71
C ILE A 264 -5.16 -4.99 20.86
N CYS A 265 -6.07 -5.46 20.01
CA CYS A 265 -6.60 -6.82 20.02
C CYS A 265 -6.21 -7.53 18.71
N PRO A 266 -5.10 -8.29 18.68
CA PRO A 266 -4.72 -9.03 17.48
C PRO A 266 -5.70 -10.16 17.18
N VAL A 267 -5.94 -10.42 15.90
CA VAL A 267 -6.88 -11.47 15.44
C VAL A 267 -6.18 -12.77 15.02
N VAL A 268 -4.85 -12.79 14.98
CA VAL A 268 -4.09 -14.04 14.84
C VAL A 268 -3.07 -14.17 15.96
N PRO A 269 -2.75 -15.40 16.38
CA PRO A 269 -1.72 -15.66 17.39
C PRO A 269 -0.35 -15.08 17.02
N LYS A 270 0.47 -14.81 18.04
CA LYS A 270 1.77 -14.14 17.91
C LYS A 270 2.75 -14.85 16.96
N ASP A 271 2.66 -16.16 16.84
CA ASP A 271 3.51 -17.01 15.99
C ASP A 271 2.99 -17.13 14.54
N GLN A 272 1.85 -16.50 14.22
CA GLN A 272 1.22 -16.57 12.91
C GLN A 272 1.13 -15.19 12.24
N LYS A 273 1.05 -15.22 10.90
CA LYS A 273 0.87 -14.02 10.08
C LYS A 273 -0.52 -14.01 9.46
N PHE A 274 -1.18 -12.87 9.51
CA PHE A 274 -2.42 -12.66 8.78
C PHE A 274 -2.13 -12.71 7.28
N SER A 275 -2.79 -13.62 6.56
CA SER A 275 -2.57 -13.79 5.12
C SER A 275 -3.87 -14.07 4.38
N LYS A 276 -3.98 -13.58 3.14
CA LYS A 276 -5.14 -13.89 2.27
C LYS A 276 -5.38 -15.40 2.19
N LYS A 277 -4.32 -16.19 1.97
CA LYS A 277 -4.41 -17.65 1.85
C LYS A 277 -5.02 -18.31 3.09
N THR A 278 -4.62 -17.88 4.28
CA THR A 278 -5.16 -18.39 5.55
C THR A 278 -6.61 -17.94 5.73
N MET A 279 -6.90 -16.67 5.47
CA MET A 279 -8.19 -16.03 5.74
C MET A 279 -9.32 -16.48 4.81
N ILE A 280 -9.01 -16.86 3.57
CA ILE A 280 -9.99 -17.41 2.63
C ILE A 280 -10.19 -18.93 2.79
N ALA A 281 -9.39 -19.60 3.62
CA ALA A 281 -9.52 -21.03 3.82
C ALA A 281 -10.87 -21.36 4.48
N GLN A 282 -11.48 -22.46 4.04
CA GLN A 282 -12.73 -22.97 4.59
C GLN A 282 -12.48 -23.71 5.91
N HIS A 283 -13.34 -23.44 6.89
CA HIS A 283 -13.45 -24.08 8.19
C HIS A 283 -14.94 -24.33 8.43
N GLU A 284 -15.38 -25.60 8.43
CA GLU A 284 -16.76 -25.99 8.73
C GLU A 284 -17.79 -25.15 7.95
N ASP A 285 -17.61 -25.09 6.62
CA ASP A 285 -18.43 -24.37 5.63
C ASP A 285 -18.39 -22.83 5.67
N LYS A 286 -17.53 -22.23 6.51
CA LYS A 286 -17.29 -20.78 6.53
C LYS A 286 -15.84 -20.45 6.20
N ARG A 287 -15.59 -19.30 5.57
CA ARG A 287 -14.22 -18.80 5.43
C ARG A 287 -13.72 -18.34 6.79
N LEU A 288 -12.45 -18.57 7.10
CA LEU A 288 -11.86 -18.15 8.38
C LEU A 288 -12.08 -16.66 8.63
N ILE A 289 -11.98 -15.81 7.62
CA ILE A 289 -12.21 -14.37 7.76
C ILE A 289 -13.63 -14.02 8.23
N ASP A 290 -14.63 -14.81 7.84
CA ASP A 290 -16.03 -14.61 8.27
C ASP A 290 -16.19 -15.01 9.74
N ILE A 291 -15.49 -16.07 10.18
CA ILE A 291 -15.43 -16.50 11.58
C ILE A 291 -14.75 -15.41 12.42
N VAL A 292 -13.58 -14.93 11.99
CA VAL A 292 -12.82 -13.86 12.65
C VAL A 292 -13.71 -12.64 12.88
N LEU A 293 -14.41 -12.17 11.83
CA LEU A 293 -15.30 -11.02 11.95
C LEU A 293 -16.44 -11.29 12.92
N ALA A 294 -17.10 -12.46 12.85
CA ALA A 294 -18.17 -12.81 13.77
C ALA A 294 -17.70 -12.82 15.24
N THR A 295 -16.53 -13.41 15.52
CA THR A 295 -15.94 -13.43 16.87
C THR A 295 -15.61 -12.01 17.36
N ILE A 296 -15.08 -11.13 16.49
CA ILE A 296 -14.85 -9.73 16.86
C ILE A 296 -16.18 -9.05 17.21
N MET A 297 -17.23 -9.27 16.40
CA MET A 297 -18.53 -8.64 16.61
C MET A 297 -19.22 -9.06 17.93
N GLU A 298 -18.81 -10.15 18.56
CA GLU A 298 -19.25 -10.54 19.91
C GLU A 298 -18.57 -9.71 21.03
N HIS A 299 -17.46 -9.03 20.72
CA HIS A 299 -16.63 -8.29 21.68
C HIS A 299 -16.68 -6.76 21.50
N VAL A 300 -17.33 -6.28 20.43
CA VAL A 300 -17.56 -4.85 20.19
C VAL A 300 -18.75 -4.35 21.00
N ASN A 301 -18.65 -3.13 21.51
CA ASN A 301 -19.69 -2.49 22.31
C ASN A 301 -20.47 -1.40 21.55
N SER A 302 -20.03 -1.08 20.34
CA SER A 302 -20.57 -0.03 19.48
C SER A 302 -20.60 -0.48 18.02
N THR A 303 -20.95 0.42 17.10
CA THR A 303 -20.80 0.19 15.65
C THR A 303 -19.36 0.49 15.25
N PRO A 304 -18.49 -0.53 15.03
CA PRO A 304 -17.10 -0.29 14.74
C PRO A 304 -16.90 0.18 13.29
N LEU A 305 -15.77 0.84 13.04
CA LEU A 305 -15.27 1.03 11.69
C LEU A 305 -14.71 -0.30 11.17
N LEU A 306 -14.98 -0.68 9.92
CA LEU A 306 -14.45 -1.90 9.30
C LEU A 306 -13.66 -1.58 8.03
N LEU A 307 -12.40 -1.99 7.98
CA LEU A 307 -11.55 -1.89 6.80
C LEU A 307 -11.04 -3.28 6.41
N ALA A 308 -11.27 -3.67 5.17
CA ALA A 308 -10.83 -4.96 4.64
C ALA A 308 -10.46 -4.86 3.16
N ASN A 309 -9.70 -5.84 2.65
CA ASN A 309 -9.52 -5.95 1.21
C ASN A 309 -10.83 -6.38 0.52
N THR A 310 -10.98 -6.04 -0.76
CA THR A 310 -12.13 -6.43 -1.59
C THR A 310 -12.38 -7.95 -1.64
N TRP A 311 -11.32 -8.77 -1.57
CA TRP A 311 -11.44 -10.23 -1.55
C TRP A 311 -12.16 -10.76 -0.30
N ALA A 312 -12.23 -9.99 0.79
CA ALA A 312 -12.99 -10.37 1.98
C ALA A 312 -14.51 -10.26 1.77
N ARG A 313 -14.96 -9.39 0.85
CA ARG A 313 -16.38 -9.15 0.50
C ARG A 313 -17.25 -8.65 1.67
N PHE A 314 -16.71 -7.75 2.49
CA PHE A 314 -17.39 -7.17 3.66
C PHE A 314 -18.05 -5.80 3.42
N SER A 315 -18.11 -5.32 2.18
CA SER A 315 -18.69 -4.00 1.88
C SER A 315 -20.18 -3.86 2.22
N SER A 316 -20.90 -4.99 2.34
CA SER A 316 -22.32 -5.06 2.68
C SER A 316 -22.60 -5.61 4.08
N THR A 317 -21.56 -5.76 4.92
CA THR A 317 -21.70 -6.25 6.30
C THR A 317 -22.57 -5.28 7.11
N ARG A 318 -23.57 -5.81 7.82
CA ARG A 318 -24.43 -5.04 8.72
C ARG A 318 -23.77 -4.85 10.09
N GLY A 319 -24.15 -3.78 10.79
CA GLY A 319 -23.65 -3.51 12.14
C GLY A 319 -22.24 -2.92 12.20
N VAL A 320 -21.69 -2.50 11.06
CA VAL A 320 -20.37 -1.87 10.94
C VAL A 320 -20.45 -0.66 10.01
N VAL A 321 -19.51 0.27 10.15
CA VAL A 321 -19.27 1.32 9.15
C VAL A 321 -18.11 0.89 8.27
N TYR A 322 -18.41 0.40 7.07
CA TYR A 322 -17.37 -0.01 6.13
C TYR A 322 -16.65 1.22 5.56
N ILE A 323 -15.32 1.24 5.67
CA ILE A 323 -14.46 2.30 5.13
C ILE A 323 -13.51 1.68 4.10
N PRO A 324 -13.36 2.29 2.90
CA PRO A 324 -12.33 1.89 1.95
C PRO A 324 -10.93 1.91 2.57
N LYS A 325 -10.05 0.99 2.12
CA LYS A 325 -8.66 0.90 2.62
C LYS A 325 -7.90 2.22 2.47
N ASP A 326 -8.08 2.91 1.34
CA ASP A 326 -7.60 4.29 1.19
C ASP A 326 -8.67 5.25 1.68
N CYS A 327 -8.55 5.67 2.94
CA CYS A 327 -9.45 6.59 3.61
C CYS A 327 -8.79 7.96 3.88
N ARG A 328 -7.70 8.27 3.17
CA ARG A 328 -7.01 9.56 3.28
C ARG A 328 -8.00 10.68 2.96
N GLY A 329 -8.10 11.64 3.88
CA GLY A 329 -8.97 12.81 3.76
C GLY A 329 -10.35 12.76 4.43
N LEU A 330 -10.77 11.62 5.00
CA LEU A 330 -12.10 11.49 5.62
C LEU A 330 -12.11 11.86 7.11
N ASN A 331 -12.49 13.09 7.46
CA ASN A 331 -12.48 13.58 8.86
C ASN A 331 -13.71 13.15 9.72
N SER A 332 -14.66 12.40 9.15
CA SER A 332 -15.97 12.14 9.76
C SER A 332 -16.01 11.07 10.86
N TYR A 333 -14.92 10.37 11.16
CA TYR A 333 -14.93 9.18 12.04
C TYR A 333 -14.27 9.37 13.40
N ALA A 334 -13.89 10.59 13.76
CA ALA A 334 -13.17 10.91 15.00
C ALA A 334 -13.93 10.59 16.30
N ASN A 335 -15.21 10.17 16.23
CA ASN A 335 -16.00 9.76 17.38
C ASN A 335 -16.03 8.24 17.60
N ALA A 336 -15.58 7.44 16.62
CA ALA A 336 -15.60 5.98 16.72
C ALA A 336 -14.57 5.49 17.73
N THR A 337 -14.94 4.60 18.64
CA THR A 337 -14.03 4.06 19.67
C THR A 337 -13.57 2.64 19.37
N GLU A 338 -14.06 2.04 18.28
CA GLU A 338 -13.73 0.68 17.89
C GLU A 338 -13.47 0.63 16.39
N VAL A 339 -12.40 -0.05 15.99
CA VAL A 339 -12.02 -0.26 14.59
C VAL A 339 -11.54 -1.68 14.36
N ILE A 340 -11.94 -2.24 13.23
CA ILE A 340 -11.63 -3.57 12.77
C ILE A 340 -10.83 -3.47 11.49
N VAL A 341 -9.59 -3.96 11.52
CA VAL A 341 -8.66 -3.91 10.39
C VAL A 341 -8.33 -5.32 9.93
N LEU A 342 -8.90 -5.71 8.78
CA LEU A 342 -8.87 -7.07 8.23
C LEU A 342 -8.40 -7.09 6.77
N PHE A 343 -7.39 -6.29 6.45
CA PHE A 343 -6.68 -6.37 5.17
C PHE A 343 -5.28 -6.95 5.34
N GLY A 344 -4.81 -7.70 4.34
CA GLY A 344 -3.43 -8.17 4.25
C GLY A 344 -2.54 -7.17 3.51
N GLY A 345 -1.23 -7.34 3.70
CA GLY A 345 -0.19 -6.63 2.94
C GLY A 345 1.07 -7.48 2.75
N ASN A 346 0.94 -8.81 2.80
CA ASN A 346 2.05 -9.69 2.43
C ASN A 346 2.21 -9.69 0.91
N PRO A 347 3.44 -9.67 0.39
CA PRO A 347 3.68 -9.86 -1.04
C PRO A 347 3.06 -11.17 -1.51
N SER A 348 2.23 -11.08 -2.54
CA SER A 348 1.79 -12.23 -3.33
C SER A 348 2.98 -12.89 -4.01
N PRO A 349 2.86 -14.15 -4.49
CA PRO A 349 3.92 -14.78 -5.28
C PRO A 349 4.38 -13.91 -6.45
N SER A 350 3.44 -13.21 -7.08
CA SER A 350 3.65 -12.20 -8.12
C SER A 350 4.58 -11.07 -7.68
N GLU A 351 4.21 -10.38 -6.59
CA GLU A 351 4.95 -9.23 -6.07
C GLU A 351 6.33 -9.66 -5.55
N ARG A 352 6.47 -10.89 -5.05
CA ARG A 352 7.79 -11.44 -4.65
C ARG A 352 8.79 -11.48 -5.79
N LEU A 353 8.37 -11.80 -7.02
CA LEU A 353 9.26 -11.76 -8.17
C LEU A 353 9.76 -10.33 -8.44
N GLY A 354 8.87 -9.35 -8.33
CA GLY A 354 9.24 -7.93 -8.43
C GLY A 354 10.22 -7.49 -7.33
N LEU A 355 10.02 -7.95 -6.09
CA LEU A 355 10.94 -7.68 -4.99
C LEU A 355 12.32 -8.35 -5.18
N VAL A 356 12.36 -9.57 -5.73
CA VAL A 356 13.63 -10.22 -6.11
C VAL A 356 14.35 -9.42 -7.18
N TYR A 357 13.64 -8.97 -8.22
CA TYR A 357 14.19 -8.11 -9.25
C TYR A 357 14.78 -6.81 -8.67
N LEU A 358 14.05 -6.12 -7.79
CA LEU A 358 14.57 -4.91 -7.14
C LEU A 358 15.81 -5.19 -6.28
N LYS A 359 15.85 -6.34 -5.62
CA LYS A 359 17.01 -6.78 -4.83
C LYS A 359 18.24 -7.04 -5.69
N GLU A 360 18.06 -7.67 -6.84
CA GLU A 360 19.13 -7.89 -7.80
C GLU A 360 19.60 -6.56 -8.42
N LYS A 361 18.67 -5.68 -8.79
CA LYS A 361 18.95 -4.38 -9.40
C LYS A 361 19.72 -3.43 -8.47
N TYR A 362 19.34 -3.37 -7.20
CA TYR A 362 19.84 -2.36 -6.25
C TYR A 362 20.69 -2.93 -5.11
N GLY A 363 20.81 -4.25 -4.98
CA GLY A 363 21.53 -4.90 -3.88
C GLY A 363 20.89 -4.67 -2.52
N ARG A 364 19.58 -4.37 -2.45
CA ARG A 364 18.84 -4.07 -1.21
C ARG A 364 17.55 -4.87 -1.11
N ASP A 365 17.16 -5.25 0.10
CA ASP A 365 15.90 -5.94 0.32
C ASP A 365 14.74 -4.95 0.48
N PHE A 366 13.69 -5.12 -0.34
CA PHE A 366 12.51 -4.26 -0.33
C PHE A 366 11.29 -4.92 0.35
N GLU A 367 11.39 -6.16 0.86
CA GLU A 367 10.22 -6.86 1.40
C GLU A 367 9.63 -6.17 2.64
N GLU A 368 10.46 -5.71 3.58
CA GLU A 368 10.00 -4.96 4.75
C GLU A 368 9.41 -3.60 4.37
N ALA A 369 9.98 -2.96 3.35
CA ALA A 369 9.47 -1.69 2.81
C ALA A 369 8.09 -1.86 2.18
N PHE A 370 7.92 -2.93 1.41
CA PHE A 370 6.65 -3.32 0.84
C PHE A 370 5.59 -3.57 1.93
N ILE A 371 5.95 -4.34 2.97
CA ILE A 371 5.03 -4.65 4.08
C ILE A 371 4.64 -3.36 4.82
N THR A 372 5.59 -2.44 5.03
CA THR A 372 5.32 -1.15 5.67
C THR A 372 4.27 -0.36 4.90
N ASN A 373 4.48 -0.17 3.60
CA ASN A 373 3.57 0.62 2.76
C ASN A 373 2.21 -0.07 2.50
N ARG A 374 2.13 -1.41 2.57
CA ARG A 374 0.90 -2.16 2.23
C ARG A 374 0.11 -2.66 3.44
N LEU A 375 0.75 -2.81 4.61
CA LEU A 375 0.14 -3.29 5.85
C LEU A 375 0.24 -2.25 6.97
N LEU A 376 1.45 -1.86 7.35
CA LEU A 376 1.70 -1.14 8.61
C LEU A 376 1.19 0.30 8.58
N GLU A 377 1.60 1.08 7.58
CA GLU A 377 1.16 2.48 7.42
C GLU A 377 -0.35 2.58 7.15
N PRO A 378 -0.95 1.78 6.25
CA PRO A 378 -2.40 1.78 6.10
C PRO A 378 -3.13 1.43 7.40
N THR A 379 -2.61 0.51 8.21
CA THR A 379 -3.23 0.21 9.51
C THR A 379 -3.12 1.40 10.47
N LEU A 380 -1.94 2.03 10.57
CA LEU A 380 -1.76 3.23 11.39
C LEU A 380 -2.74 4.34 10.99
N GLN A 381 -2.86 4.61 9.69
CA GLN A 381 -3.80 5.58 9.14
C GLN A 381 -5.25 5.21 9.47
N SER A 382 -5.59 3.93 9.50
CA SER A 382 -6.93 3.44 9.84
C SER A 382 -7.25 3.64 11.33
N VAL A 383 -6.35 3.25 12.22
CA VAL A 383 -6.60 3.30 13.68
C VAL A 383 -6.61 4.74 14.20
N THR A 384 -5.82 5.62 13.59
CA THR A 384 -5.77 7.07 13.91
C THR A 384 -6.94 7.87 13.32
N ARG A 385 -7.92 7.23 12.66
CA ARG A 385 -9.21 7.83 12.28
C ARG A 385 -10.28 7.73 13.36
N THR A 386 -10.03 6.91 14.37
CA THR A 386 -10.91 6.73 15.53
C THR A 386 -10.81 7.92 16.49
N ALA A 387 -11.45 7.79 17.65
CA ALA A 387 -11.34 8.70 18.80
C ALA A 387 -9.90 8.99 19.22
N VAL A 388 -8.97 8.07 18.90
CA VAL A 388 -7.52 8.27 19.07
C VAL A 388 -7.01 9.55 18.41
N ARG A 389 -7.63 10.00 17.32
CA ARG A 389 -7.27 11.23 16.62
C ARG A 389 -7.39 12.46 17.52
N SER A 390 -8.37 12.46 18.41
CA SER A 390 -8.61 13.56 19.34
C SER A 390 -7.69 13.43 20.53
N ARG A 391 -6.92 14.51 20.79
CA ARG A 391 -5.94 14.54 21.88
C ARG A 391 -6.60 14.55 23.26
N ASP A 392 -7.79 15.14 23.35
CA ASP A 392 -8.56 15.22 24.59
C ASP A 392 -9.49 14.01 24.78
N ASN A 393 -9.34 12.96 23.96
CA ASN A 393 -10.15 11.78 24.09
C ASN A 393 -9.80 11.01 25.36
N VAL A 394 -10.79 10.88 26.25
CA VAL A 394 -10.68 10.06 27.46
C VAL A 394 -11.34 8.69 27.30
N LYS A 395 -11.94 8.40 26.13
CA LYS A 395 -12.67 7.15 25.90
C LYS A 395 -11.71 6.00 25.61
N LYS A 396 -11.99 4.83 26.19
CA LYS A 396 -11.31 3.58 25.87
C LYS A 396 -11.54 3.24 24.40
N THR A 397 -10.45 3.01 23.67
CA THR A 397 -10.50 2.67 22.24
C THR A 397 -9.96 1.26 22.03
N LYS A 398 -10.71 0.41 21.31
CA LYS A 398 -10.26 -0.94 20.94
C LYS A 398 -9.88 -1.00 19.47
N LEU A 399 -8.69 -1.53 19.20
CA LEU A 399 -8.13 -1.68 17.86
C LEU A 399 -8.02 -3.17 17.54
N TYR A 400 -8.94 -3.72 16.75
CA TYR A 400 -8.85 -5.09 16.27
C TYR A 400 -7.95 -5.14 15.05
N VAL A 401 -6.75 -5.71 15.22
CA VAL A 401 -5.67 -5.63 14.22
C VAL A 401 -5.22 -7.01 13.75
N GLN A 402 -4.51 -7.05 12.63
CA GLN A 402 -4.21 -8.26 11.89
C GLN A 402 -3.33 -9.26 12.64
N ASP A 403 -2.10 -8.88 12.97
CA ASP A 403 -1.08 -9.77 13.54
C ASP A 403 -0.01 -9.02 14.35
N TYR A 404 0.94 -9.76 14.91
CA TYR A 404 1.99 -9.22 15.79
C TYR A 404 2.82 -8.10 15.15
N ARG A 405 3.01 -8.10 13.82
CA ARG A 405 3.81 -7.06 13.15
C ARG A 405 3.15 -5.70 13.26
N VAL A 406 1.82 -5.69 13.21
CA VAL A 406 1.02 -4.48 13.40
C VAL A 406 1.10 -4.02 14.86
N VAL A 407 1.03 -4.96 15.82
CA VAL A 407 1.19 -4.65 17.24
C VAL A 407 2.52 -3.97 17.50
N ASP A 408 3.62 -4.61 17.07
CA ASP A 408 4.98 -4.08 17.26
C ASP A 408 5.14 -2.71 16.59
N TYR A 409 4.59 -2.53 15.38
CA TYR A 409 4.63 -1.25 14.68
C TYR A 409 3.87 -0.14 15.41
N LEU A 410 2.65 -0.43 15.89
CA LEU A 410 1.84 0.57 16.61
C LEU A 410 2.49 0.95 17.95
N LEU A 411 2.98 -0.03 18.71
CA LEU A 411 3.67 0.19 19.99
C LEU A 411 4.98 0.98 19.81
N SER A 412 5.76 0.67 18.78
CA SER A 412 7.06 1.33 18.52
C SER A 412 6.96 2.73 17.90
N THR A 413 5.75 3.17 17.51
CA THR A 413 5.54 4.46 16.84
C THR A 413 4.71 5.42 17.69
N TYR A 414 3.41 5.19 17.79
CA TYR A 414 2.45 6.18 18.32
C TYR A 414 1.61 5.68 19.49
N PHE A 415 1.75 4.41 19.89
CA PHE A 415 0.97 3.79 20.96
C PHE A 415 1.84 3.04 21.99
N PRO A 416 2.93 3.64 22.52
CA PRO A 416 3.86 2.93 23.40
C PRO A 416 3.20 2.38 24.68
N ASP A 417 2.15 3.06 25.18
CA ASP A 417 1.45 2.72 26.42
C ASP A 417 0.18 1.87 26.19
N ALA A 418 -0.08 1.43 24.96
CA ALA A 418 -1.28 0.63 24.68
C ALA A 418 -1.19 -0.76 25.32
N THR A 419 -2.32 -1.22 25.86
CA THR A 419 -2.44 -2.60 26.34
C THR A 419 -2.68 -3.55 25.17
N VAL A 420 -2.05 -4.72 25.17
CA VAL A 420 -2.28 -5.74 24.13
C VAL A 420 -3.09 -6.90 24.72
N ASP A 421 -4.24 -7.19 24.10
CA ASP A 421 -5.12 -8.30 24.48
C ASP A 421 -5.13 -9.38 23.39
N TRP A 422 -4.49 -10.52 23.67
CA TRP A 422 -4.40 -11.66 22.77
C TRP A 422 -5.57 -12.65 22.89
N SER A 423 -6.52 -12.43 23.80
CA SER A 423 -7.61 -13.38 24.07
C SER A 423 -8.38 -13.77 22.81
N LEU A 424 -8.69 -12.79 21.96
CA LEU A 424 -9.39 -12.99 20.70
C LEU A 424 -8.61 -13.87 19.72
N ALA A 425 -7.29 -13.67 19.59
CA ALA A 425 -6.44 -14.47 18.72
C ALA A 425 -6.46 -15.96 19.08
N TYR A 426 -6.63 -16.30 20.36
CA TYR A 426 -6.74 -17.68 20.82
C TYR A 426 -8.13 -18.30 20.64
N ALA A 427 -9.17 -17.48 20.48
CA ALA A 427 -10.53 -17.95 20.20
C ALA A 427 -10.74 -18.32 18.73
N ILE A 428 -9.86 -17.86 17.82
CA ILE A 428 -10.00 -18.05 16.39
C ILE A 428 -9.42 -19.43 15.98
N PRO A 429 -10.14 -20.24 15.17
CA PRO A 429 -9.68 -21.57 14.77
C PRO A 429 -8.32 -21.54 14.07
N ILE A 430 -7.35 -22.28 14.60
CA ILE A 430 -6.04 -22.46 13.97
C ILE A 430 -6.10 -23.67 13.05
N LYS A 431 -5.83 -23.47 11.75
CA LYS A 431 -5.57 -24.59 10.85
C LYS A 431 -4.21 -25.19 11.21
N ARG A 432 -4.19 -26.37 11.85
CA ARG A 432 -2.95 -27.10 12.13
C ARG A 432 -2.19 -27.33 10.83
N ASP A 433 -0.93 -26.88 10.76
CA ASP A 433 -0.06 -27.15 9.61
C ASP A 433 0.32 -28.63 9.62
N GLY A 434 -0.36 -29.47 8.83
CA GLY A 434 -0.04 -30.89 8.71
C GLY A 434 1.39 -31.19 8.20
N ARG A 435 2.18 -30.17 7.82
CA ARG A 435 3.59 -30.31 7.41
C ARG A 435 4.58 -30.32 8.56
N ARG A 436 4.27 -29.73 9.72
CA ARG A 436 5.06 -29.88 10.95
C ARG A 436 4.15 -30.45 12.02
N LEU A 437 4.47 -31.65 12.46
CA LEU A 437 3.80 -32.22 13.62
C LEU A 437 4.38 -31.50 14.83
N ASP A 438 3.53 -31.04 15.74
CA ASP A 438 4.00 -30.73 17.09
C ASP A 438 4.55 -32.02 17.73
N GLU A 439 5.46 -31.89 18.69
CA GLU A 439 6.16 -33.03 19.30
C GLU A 439 5.19 -34.07 19.85
N GLN A 440 4.09 -33.64 20.48
CA GLN A 440 3.08 -34.54 21.04
C GLN A 440 2.35 -35.32 19.94
N THR A 441 1.94 -34.66 18.86
CA THR A 441 1.29 -35.32 17.73
C THR A 441 2.28 -36.22 16.99
N GLU A 442 3.56 -35.84 16.90
CA GLU A 442 4.58 -36.69 16.29
C GLU A 442 4.84 -37.97 17.11
N GLU A 443 4.95 -37.86 18.44
CA GLU A 443 5.06 -38.99 19.35
C GLU A 443 3.82 -39.90 19.27
N GLU A 444 2.63 -39.32 19.25
CA GLU A 444 1.38 -40.09 19.15
C GLU A 444 1.28 -40.81 17.81
N VAL A 445 1.64 -40.16 16.70
CA VAL A 445 1.70 -40.81 15.38
C VAL A 445 2.75 -41.92 15.36
N LYS A 446 3.93 -41.72 15.95
CA LYS A 446 4.97 -42.76 16.09
C LYS A 446 4.47 -43.95 16.92
N ARG A 447 3.78 -43.69 18.04
CA ARG A 447 3.15 -44.72 18.88
C ARG A 447 2.09 -45.51 18.12
N LEU A 448 1.21 -44.84 17.37
CA LEU A 448 0.18 -45.51 16.59
C LEU A 448 0.78 -46.31 15.42
N ILE A 449 1.89 -45.85 14.84
CA ILE A 449 2.67 -46.59 13.84
C ILE A 449 3.29 -47.85 14.45
N SER A 450 3.87 -47.79 15.66
CA SER A 450 4.44 -48.97 16.32
C SER A 450 3.39 -50.02 16.71
N LEU A 451 2.13 -49.60 16.88
CA LEU A 451 0.97 -50.48 17.09
C LEU A 451 0.36 -51.01 15.78
N GLU A 452 1.04 -50.82 14.64
CA GLU A 452 0.60 -51.23 13.30
C GLU A 452 -0.74 -50.65 12.80
N THR A 453 -1.27 -49.65 13.49
CA THR A 453 -2.56 -49.00 13.20
C THR A 453 -2.64 -48.52 11.74
N SER A 454 -3.76 -48.71 11.07
CA SER A 454 -3.91 -48.31 9.66
C SER A 454 -3.73 -46.81 9.46
N ALA A 455 -3.20 -46.38 8.30
CA ALA A 455 -3.01 -44.95 8.01
C ALA A 455 -4.35 -44.18 7.96
N LEU A 456 -5.45 -44.87 7.67
CA LEU A 456 -6.80 -44.33 7.72
C LEU A 456 -7.20 -43.97 9.15
N GLU A 457 -6.94 -44.88 10.09
CA GLU A 457 -7.33 -44.70 11.49
C GLU A 457 -6.43 -43.68 12.20
N ILE A 458 -5.11 -43.69 11.91
CA ILE A 458 -4.19 -42.65 12.40
C ILE A 458 -4.63 -41.27 11.91
N HIS A 459 -5.02 -41.14 10.64
CA HIS A 459 -5.54 -39.89 10.10
C HIS A 459 -6.82 -39.43 10.82
N ARG A 460 -7.73 -40.36 11.11
CA ARG A 460 -8.97 -40.07 11.84
C ARG A 460 -8.71 -39.55 13.26
N GLN A 461 -7.71 -40.11 13.94
CA GLN A 461 -7.39 -39.76 15.33
C GLN A 461 -6.54 -38.49 15.46
N THR A 462 -5.60 -38.27 14.53
CA THR A 462 -4.57 -37.23 14.67
C THR A 462 -4.75 -36.06 13.70
N GLY A 463 -5.61 -36.20 12.69
CA GLY A 463 -5.80 -35.22 11.62
C GLY A 463 -4.61 -35.14 10.63
N VAL A 464 -3.55 -35.94 10.82
CA VAL A 464 -2.36 -35.93 9.98
C VAL A 464 -2.64 -36.56 8.63
N SER A 465 -2.13 -35.98 7.54
CA SER A 465 -2.42 -36.47 6.19
C SER A 465 -1.90 -37.90 5.96
N ARG A 466 -2.70 -38.72 5.26
CA ARG A 466 -2.35 -40.13 4.98
C ARG A 466 -1.02 -40.29 4.25
N GLN A 467 -0.69 -39.38 3.34
CA GLN A 467 0.60 -39.38 2.63
C GLN A 467 1.78 -39.18 3.59
N LYS A 468 1.66 -38.30 4.59
CA LYS A 468 2.72 -38.08 5.56
C LYS A 468 2.85 -39.24 6.53
N ILE A 469 1.74 -39.83 6.98
CA ILE A 469 1.73 -41.06 7.78
C ILE A 469 2.42 -42.20 7.02
N GLN A 470 2.16 -42.37 5.72
CA GLN A 470 2.84 -43.38 4.91
C GLN A 470 4.35 -43.15 4.82
N LYS A 471 4.81 -41.91 4.62
CA LYS A 471 6.24 -41.57 4.65
C LYS A 471 6.88 -41.89 6.01
N MET A 472 6.19 -41.57 7.12
CA MET A 472 6.66 -41.89 8.47
C MET A 472 6.71 -43.40 8.72
N LYS A 473 5.73 -44.16 8.24
CA LYS A 473 5.74 -45.64 8.29
C LYS A 473 6.91 -46.23 7.51
N GLN A 474 7.22 -45.69 6.33
CA GLN A 474 8.36 -46.14 5.52
C GLN A 474 9.69 -45.86 6.23
N ALA A 475 9.85 -44.68 6.82
CA ALA A 475 11.03 -44.33 7.61
C ALA A 475 11.17 -45.21 8.86
N TYR A 476 10.07 -45.49 9.56
CA TYR A 476 10.06 -46.34 10.77
C TYR A 476 10.39 -47.81 10.47
N LYS A 477 10.06 -48.32 9.28
CA LYS A 477 10.44 -49.68 8.85
C LYS A 477 11.87 -49.79 8.34
N ALA A 478 12.49 -48.67 8.00
CA ALA A 478 13.86 -48.61 7.48
C ALA A 478 14.91 -48.34 8.57
N ALA A 479 14.46 -47.88 9.74
CA ALA A 479 15.23 -47.83 10.99
C ALA A 479 15.02 -49.13 11.78
#